data_AF-A0A0B5EJ97-F1
#
_entry.id   AF-A0A0B5EJ97-F1
#
_cell.length_a   1.000
_cell.length_b   1.000
_cell.length_c   1.000
_cell.angle_alpha   90.00
_cell.angle_beta   90.00
_cell.angle_gamma   90.00
#
_symmetry.space_group_name_H-M   'P 1'
#
loop_
_entity.id
_entity.type
_entity.pdbx_description
1 polymer ?
#
loop_
_entity_poly.entity_id
_entity_poly.type
_entity_poly.pdbx_seq_one_letter_code
_entity_poly.pdbx_strand_id
1 'polypeptide(L)'
;VAVSAKTGLNVRDVLEAIVQRIPPPVPRDTDKLQALIIDSWFDNYLGVVSLVRVMQGEIKAGDKLLVMSTGRTHQVDSVGVFTPKRKVLPALRAGEVGWVTASIKDVHGAPVGDTLTLAGDPASKPLPGF
;
A
#
# COMPACT_ATOMS: atom_id res chain seq x y z
N VAL A 1 17.17 -25.91 3.72
CA VAL A 1 18.48 -25.37 3.29
C VAL A 1 19.00 -24.51 4.43
N ALA A 2 20.20 -24.79 4.93
CA ALA A 2 20.83 -23.90 5.92
C ALA A 2 21.22 -22.58 5.23
N VAL A 3 20.98 -21.44 5.87
CA VAL A 3 21.24 -20.11 5.32
C VAL A 3 22.18 -19.35 6.26
N SER A 4 23.06 -18.49 5.73
CA SER A 4 23.86 -17.58 6.54
C SER A 4 23.69 -16.14 6.08
N ALA A 5 23.08 -15.32 6.93
CA ALA A 5 22.89 -13.90 6.67
C ALA A 5 24.22 -13.10 6.64
N LYS A 6 25.25 -13.57 7.36
CA LYS A 6 26.56 -12.89 7.43
C LYS A 6 27.37 -13.05 6.15
N THR A 7 27.38 -14.25 5.57
CA THR A 7 28.20 -14.57 4.39
C THR A 7 27.39 -14.56 3.09
N GLY A 8 26.06 -14.52 3.17
CA GLY A 8 25.18 -14.61 2.02
C GLY A 8 24.97 -16.05 1.51
N LEU A 9 25.45 -17.06 2.25
CA LEU A 9 25.30 -18.47 1.86
C LEU A 9 23.81 -18.81 1.70
N ASN A 10 23.44 -19.31 0.52
CA ASN A 10 22.10 -19.77 0.13
C ASN A 10 20.99 -18.69 0.14
N VAL A 11 21.33 -17.39 0.05
CA VAL A 11 20.32 -16.32 -0.09
C VAL A 11 19.49 -16.47 -1.37
N ARG A 12 20.11 -16.92 -2.47
CA ARG A 12 19.38 -17.19 -3.72
C ARG A 12 18.32 -18.28 -3.55
N ASP A 13 18.63 -19.35 -2.83
CA ASP A 13 17.69 -20.44 -2.57
C ASP A 13 16.48 -19.97 -1.74
N VAL A 14 16.69 -18.98 -0.86
CA VAL A 14 15.58 -18.33 -0.14
C VAL A 14 14.66 -17.58 -1.11
N LEU A 15 15.22 -16.84 -2.07
CA LEU A 15 14.42 -16.15 -3.10
C LEU A 15 13.62 -17.12 -3.95
N GLU A 16 14.22 -18.23 -4.37
CA GLU A 16 13.51 -19.29 -5.11
C GLU A 16 12.39 -19.93 -4.26
N ALA A 17 12.67 -20.20 -2.98
CA ALA A 17 11.68 -20.75 -2.07
C ALA A 17 10.51 -19.78 -1.83
N ILE A 18 10.76 -18.47 -1.79
CA ILE A 18 9.70 -17.44 -1.71
C ILE A 18 8.77 -17.55 -2.92
N VAL A 19 9.33 -17.61 -4.13
CA VAL A 19 8.54 -17.71 -5.38
C VAL A 19 7.73 -19.02 -5.43
N GLN A 20 8.31 -20.14 -5.00
CA GLN A 20 7.65 -21.45 -5.06
C GLN A 20 6.59 -21.67 -3.99
N ARG A 21 6.74 -21.06 -2.81
CA ARG A 21 5.90 -21.37 -1.63
C ARG A 21 4.88 -20.29 -1.30
N ILE A 22 5.16 -19.03 -1.62
CA ILE A 22 4.24 -17.93 -1.34
C ILE A 22 3.37 -17.72 -2.60
N PRO A 23 2.05 -17.93 -2.51
CA PRO A 23 1.18 -17.74 -3.67
C PRO A 23 1.17 -16.26 -4.09
N PRO A 24 0.92 -15.98 -5.38
CA PRO A 24 0.72 -14.61 -5.83
C PRO A 24 -0.51 -13.98 -5.15
N PRO A 25 -0.60 -12.64 -5.12
CA PRO A 25 -1.80 -11.95 -4.66
C PRO A 25 -3.05 -12.44 -5.38
N VAL A 26 -4.10 -12.74 -4.61
CA VAL A 26 -5.36 -13.27 -5.14
C VAL A 26 -6.31 -12.10 -5.47
N PRO A 27 -6.87 -12.06 -6.69
CA PRO A 27 -7.91 -11.08 -7.04
C PRO A 27 -9.12 -11.19 -6.10
N ARG A 28 -9.78 -10.06 -5.82
CA ARG A 28 -11.00 -10.05 -4.98
C ARG A 28 -12.25 -9.99 -5.86
N ASP A 29 -13.37 -10.41 -5.29
CA ASP A 29 -14.70 -10.33 -5.92
C ASP A 29 -15.28 -8.91 -5.86
N THR A 30 -14.48 -7.93 -6.30
CA THR A 30 -14.88 -6.52 -6.44
C THR A 30 -13.94 -5.84 -7.41
N ASP A 31 -14.43 -4.83 -8.13
CA ASP A 31 -13.63 -3.93 -8.95
C ASP A 31 -13.21 -2.66 -8.20
N LYS A 32 -13.80 -2.42 -7.01
CA LYS A 32 -13.57 -1.22 -6.20
C LYS A 32 -12.19 -1.23 -5.55
N LEU A 33 -11.61 -0.04 -5.41
CA LEU A 33 -10.33 0.13 -4.74
C LEU A 33 -10.42 -0.32 -3.28
N GLN A 34 -9.55 -1.24 -2.89
CA GLN A 34 -9.31 -1.60 -1.50
C GLN A 34 -7.81 -1.62 -1.27
N ALA A 35 -7.27 -0.62 -0.59
CA ALA A 35 -5.87 -0.57 -0.20
C ALA A 35 -5.71 -0.54 1.32
N LEU A 36 -4.90 -1.46 1.84
CA LEU A 36 -4.60 -1.57 3.26
C LEU A 36 -3.44 -0.66 3.63
N ILE A 37 -3.61 0.18 4.64
CA ILE A 37 -2.49 0.94 5.23
C ILE A 37 -1.67 -0.03 6.09
N ILE A 38 -0.44 -0.32 5.70
CA ILE A 38 0.47 -1.19 6.45
C ILE A 38 1.19 -0.40 7.53
N ASP A 39 1.64 0.80 7.19
CA ASP A 39 2.40 1.69 8.06
C ASP A 39 2.21 3.14 7.60
N SER A 40 2.47 4.09 8.49
CA SER A 40 2.40 5.51 8.20
C SER A 40 3.45 6.26 9.00
N TRP A 41 4.16 7.19 8.36
CA TRP A 41 5.12 8.06 9.03
C TRP A 41 5.01 9.50 8.52
N PHE A 42 5.55 10.42 9.30
CA PHE A 42 5.63 11.82 8.91
C PHE A 42 6.94 12.12 8.17
N ASP A 43 6.83 12.76 7.02
CA ASP A 43 7.94 13.34 6.26
C ASP A 43 7.82 14.87 6.31
N ASN A 44 8.92 15.56 6.63
CA ASN A 44 8.91 17.01 6.83
C ASN A 44 8.47 17.83 5.61
N TYR A 45 8.61 17.27 4.40
CA TYR A 45 8.25 17.95 3.15
C TYR A 45 6.92 17.44 2.58
N LEU A 46 6.66 16.13 2.69
CA LEU A 46 5.49 15.50 2.07
C LEU A 46 4.30 15.36 3.02
N GLY A 47 4.48 15.65 4.32
CA GLY A 47 3.49 15.35 5.35
C GLY A 47 3.42 13.86 5.63
N VAL A 48 2.23 13.34 5.94
CA VAL A 48 2.06 11.90 6.21
C VAL A 48 2.21 11.09 4.93
N VAL A 49 3.14 10.14 4.95
CA VAL A 49 3.34 9.14 3.91
C VAL A 49 2.76 7.82 4.42
N SER A 50 1.87 7.23 3.64
CA SER A 50 1.26 5.92 3.96
C SER A 50 1.89 4.83 3.11
N LEU A 51 2.43 3.79 3.73
CA LEU A 51 2.78 2.53 3.05
C LEU A 51 1.51 1.71 2.93
N VAL A 52 1.14 1.36 1.71
CA VAL A 52 -0.10 0.67 1.41
C VAL A 52 0.15 -0.61 0.61
N ARG A 53 -0.71 -1.60 0.82
CA ARG A 53 -0.87 -2.74 -0.08
C ARG A 53 -2.20 -2.62 -0.81
N VAL A 54 -2.17 -2.55 -2.13
CA VAL A 54 -3.39 -2.54 -2.93
C VAL A 54 -3.90 -3.98 -3.03
N MET A 55 -5.03 -4.25 -2.39
CA MET A 55 -5.66 -5.57 -2.42
C MET A 55 -6.50 -5.74 -3.70
N GLN A 56 -7.09 -4.65 -4.19
CA GLN A 56 -7.92 -4.61 -5.40
C GLN A 56 -8.01 -3.18 -5.95
N GLY A 57 -8.23 -3.03 -7.26
CA GLY A 57 -8.31 -1.73 -7.93
C GLY A 57 -6.95 -1.08 -8.18
N GLU A 58 -6.92 0.24 -8.32
CA GLU A 58 -5.70 1.01 -8.51
C GLU A 58 -5.78 2.39 -7.85
N ILE A 59 -4.62 2.96 -7.53
CA ILE A 59 -4.45 4.32 -6.99
C ILE A 59 -3.56 5.11 -7.94
N LYS A 60 -4.00 6.30 -8.35
CA LYS A 60 -3.26 7.24 -9.20
C LYS A 60 -3.07 8.59 -8.51
N ALA A 61 -2.06 9.33 -8.96
CA ALA A 61 -1.95 10.74 -8.63
C ALA A 61 -3.20 11.50 -9.10
N GLY A 62 -3.73 12.39 -8.26
CA GLY A 62 -4.96 13.14 -8.49
C GLY A 62 -6.24 12.45 -8.01
N ASP A 63 -6.20 11.16 -7.67
CA ASP A 63 -7.38 10.46 -7.15
C ASP A 63 -7.81 11.06 -5.80
N LYS A 64 -9.12 11.05 -5.54
CA LYS A 64 -9.67 11.41 -4.23
C LYS A 64 -9.94 10.15 -3.44
N LEU A 65 -9.09 9.86 -2.46
CA LEU A 65 -9.22 8.72 -1.56
C LEU A 65 -10.17 9.04 -0.41
N LEU A 66 -10.87 8.01 0.06
CA LEU A 66 -11.69 7.97 1.26
C LEU A 66 -11.03 7.00 2.24
N VAL A 67 -10.74 7.49 3.43
CA VAL A 67 -10.28 6.71 4.58
C VAL A 67 -11.53 6.14 5.26
N MET A 68 -11.73 4.82 5.19
CA MET A 68 -13.02 4.22 5.54
C MET A 68 -13.37 4.34 7.03
N SER A 69 -12.41 4.25 7.95
CA SER A 69 -12.71 4.40 9.38
C SER A 69 -13.11 5.83 9.79
N THR A 70 -12.46 6.84 9.20
CA THR A 70 -12.65 8.25 9.59
C THR A 70 -13.68 8.97 8.73
N GLY A 71 -14.02 8.42 7.56
CA GLY A 71 -14.87 9.07 6.56
C GLY A 71 -14.22 10.27 5.88
N ARG A 72 -12.94 10.56 6.17
CA ARG A 72 -12.23 11.71 5.60
C ARG A 72 -11.77 11.42 4.18
N THR A 73 -11.76 12.46 3.36
CA THR A 73 -11.29 12.37 1.98
C THR A 73 -10.02 13.18 1.78
N HIS A 74 -9.09 12.63 1.01
CA HIS A 74 -7.79 13.21 0.73
C HIS A 74 -7.45 13.06 -0.75
N GLN A 75 -6.85 14.08 -1.34
CA GLN A 75 -6.41 14.03 -2.73
C GLN A 75 -4.98 13.47 -2.78
N VAL A 76 -4.75 12.49 -3.64
CA VAL A 76 -3.44 11.87 -3.82
C VAL A 76 -2.54 12.84 -4.59
N ASP A 77 -1.41 13.18 -3.99
CA ASP A 77 -0.38 14.00 -4.63
C ASP A 77 0.50 13.11 -5.53
N SER A 78 0.96 11.98 -4.98
CA SER A 78 1.81 11.04 -5.69
C SER A 78 1.78 9.65 -5.08
N VAL A 79 2.14 8.66 -5.90
CA VAL A 79 2.29 7.26 -5.50
C VAL A 79 3.61 6.69 -6.02
N GLY A 80 4.08 5.61 -5.41
CA GLY A 80 5.29 4.95 -5.90
C GLY A 80 5.69 3.74 -5.09
N VAL A 81 6.88 3.22 -5.39
CA VAL A 81 7.49 2.06 -4.72
C VAL A 81 8.86 2.43 -4.15
N PHE A 82 9.44 1.53 -3.35
CA PHE A 82 10.80 1.64 -2.84
C PHE A 82 11.74 0.69 -3.57
N THR A 83 12.86 1.19 -4.09
CA THR A 83 13.87 0.39 -4.79
C THR A 83 15.34 0.76 -4.47
N PRO A 84 15.84 0.75 -3.22
CA PRO A 84 15.18 0.98 -1.93
C PRO A 84 14.86 2.47 -1.68
N LYS A 85 15.39 3.36 -2.53
CA LYS A 85 14.99 4.78 -2.57
C LYS A 85 13.59 4.92 -3.15
N ARG A 86 12.93 6.04 -2.87
CA ARG A 86 11.61 6.35 -3.44
C ARG A 86 11.68 6.43 -4.96
N LYS A 87 10.81 5.69 -5.64
CA LYS A 87 10.57 5.77 -7.08
C LYS A 87 9.09 6.08 -7.30
N VAL A 88 8.82 7.25 -7.87
CA VAL A 88 7.45 7.66 -8.24
C VAL A 88 6.96 6.77 -9.39
N LEU A 89 5.70 6.34 -9.31
CA LEU A 89 5.01 5.57 -10.34
C LEU A 89 3.74 6.31 -10.79
N PRO A 90 3.24 6.03 -12.01
CA PRO A 90 1.97 6.61 -12.46
C PRO A 90 0.76 6.05 -11.70
N ALA A 91 0.85 4.82 -11.19
CA ALA A 91 -0.20 4.16 -10.43
C ALA A 91 0.36 3.06 -9.52
N LEU A 92 -0.37 2.70 -8.48
CA LEU A 92 -0.25 1.44 -7.76
C LEU A 92 -1.46 0.56 -8.08
N ARG A 93 -1.24 -0.70 -8.48
CA ARG A 93 -2.27 -1.65 -8.92
C ARG A 93 -2.45 -2.80 -7.94
N ALA A 94 -3.54 -3.55 -8.11
CA ALA A 94 -3.83 -4.75 -7.33
C ALA A 94 -2.61 -5.68 -7.21
N GLY A 95 -2.29 -6.04 -5.96
CA GLY A 95 -1.15 -6.87 -5.60
C GLY A 95 0.13 -6.08 -5.27
N GLU A 96 0.24 -4.81 -5.69
CA GLU A 96 1.42 -3.99 -5.46
C GLU A 96 1.44 -3.42 -4.03
N VAL A 97 2.67 -3.26 -3.52
CA VAL A 97 2.96 -2.59 -2.24
C VAL A 97 3.77 -1.34 -2.55
N GLY A 98 3.31 -0.20 -2.05
CA GLY A 98 3.90 1.08 -2.38
C GLY A 98 3.56 2.16 -1.35
N TRP A 99 4.05 3.35 -1.58
CA TRP A 99 3.78 4.51 -0.74
C TRP A 99 2.79 5.46 -1.45
N VAL A 100 2.01 6.18 -0.65
CA VAL A 100 1.03 7.18 -1.09
C VAL A 100 1.23 8.44 -0.25
N THR A 101 1.24 9.60 -0.91
CA THR A 101 1.21 10.93 -0.26
C THR A 101 -0.08 11.63 -0.65
N ALA A 102 -0.79 12.18 0.32
CA ALA A 102 -2.11 12.81 0.08
C ALA A 102 -2.34 14.09 0.91
N SER A 103 -1.26 14.85 1.14
CA SER A 103 -1.26 16.10 1.92
C SER A 103 -1.98 15.99 3.28
N ILE A 104 -1.93 14.80 3.88
CA ILE A 104 -2.50 14.53 5.20
C ILE A 104 -1.59 15.18 6.23
N LYS A 105 -2.14 16.10 7.02
CA LYS A 105 -1.39 16.86 8.04
C LYS A 105 -1.19 16.11 9.35
N ASP A 106 -2.05 15.13 9.62
CA ASP A 106 -2.11 14.41 10.89
C ASP A 106 -2.04 12.89 10.62
N VAL A 107 -1.13 12.19 11.29
CA VAL A 107 -0.96 10.73 11.15
C VAL A 107 -2.25 9.99 11.51
N HIS A 108 -3.07 10.54 12.41
CA HIS A 108 -4.38 9.97 12.76
C HIS A 108 -5.42 10.12 11.64
N GLY A 109 -5.11 10.87 10.57
CA GLY A 109 -5.92 10.95 9.36
C GLY A 109 -5.86 9.68 8.49
N ALA A 110 -4.87 8.82 8.69
CA ALA A 110 -4.68 7.56 7.96
C ALA A 110 -4.16 6.46 8.91
N PRO A 111 -5.01 5.94 9.80
CA PRO A 111 -4.60 4.98 10.82
C PRO A 111 -4.09 3.67 10.19
N VAL A 112 -3.00 3.14 10.76
CA VAL A 112 -2.41 1.87 10.35
C VAL A 112 -3.44 0.76 10.44
N GLY A 113 -3.61 -0.01 9.36
CA GLY A 113 -4.54 -1.11 9.19
C GLY A 113 -5.94 -0.72 8.69
N ASP A 114 -6.20 0.56 8.48
CA ASP A 114 -7.43 1.02 7.83
C ASP A 114 -7.42 0.78 6.30
N THR A 115 -8.58 0.96 5.69
CA THR A 115 -8.82 0.77 4.25
C THR A 115 -8.98 2.11 3.54
N LEU A 116 -8.23 2.29 2.47
CA LEU A 116 -8.40 3.36 1.50
C LEU A 116 -9.22 2.85 0.31
N THR A 117 -10.21 3.64 -0.09
CA THR A 117 -11.02 3.45 -1.30
C THR A 117 -11.15 4.76 -2.08
N LEU A 118 -11.67 4.74 -3.32
CA LEU A 118 -12.01 5.95 -4.04
C LEU A 118 -13.25 6.62 -3.44
N ALA A 119 -13.24 7.95 -3.27
CA ALA A 119 -14.35 8.69 -2.69
C ALA A 119 -15.55 8.80 -3.64
N GLY A 120 -15.31 8.85 -4.96
CA GLY A 120 -16.36 8.90 -5.98
C GLY A 120 -16.99 7.54 -6.28
N ASP A 121 -16.33 6.44 -5.89
CA ASP A 121 -16.77 5.08 -6.12
C ASP A 121 -16.28 4.16 -4.98
N PRO A 122 -16.85 4.33 -3.76
CA PRO A 122 -16.33 3.67 -2.58
C PRO A 122 -16.63 2.17 -2.54
N ALA A 123 -15.69 1.39 -2.02
CA ALA A 123 -15.92 0.00 -1.67
C ALA A 123 -17.04 -0.12 -0.62
N SER A 124 -17.85 -1.16 -0.74
CA SER A 124 -19.01 -1.36 0.13
C SER A 124 -18.66 -1.70 1.58
N LYS A 125 -17.48 -2.32 1.79
CA LYS A 125 -16.98 -2.74 3.10
C LYS A 125 -15.47 -2.54 3.20
N PRO A 126 -14.95 -2.15 4.38
CA PRO A 126 -13.52 -2.13 4.61
C PRO A 126 -12.94 -3.54 4.61
N LEU A 127 -11.61 -3.64 4.52
CA LEU A 127 -10.90 -4.90 4.69
C LEU A 127 -11.06 -5.39 6.15
N PRO A 128 -11.24 -6.71 6.35
CA PRO A 128 -11.32 -7.28 7.68
C PRO A 128 -9.95 -7.24 8.38
N GLY A 129 -9.94 -7.12 9.70
CA GLY A 129 -8.72 -6.99 10.50
C GLY A 129 -8.56 -5.63 11.19
N PHE A 130 -9.59 -4.79 11.08
CA PHE A 130 -9.85 -3.60 11.89
C PHE A 130 -11.22 -3.71 12.56
#